data_AF-A0A6V8MFV9-F1
#
_entry.id   AF-A0A6V8MFV9-F1
#
_cell.length_a   1.000
_cell.length_b   1.000
_cell.length_c   1.000
_cell.angle_alpha   90.00
_cell.angle_beta   90.00
_cell.angle_gamma   90.00
#
_symmetry.space_group_name_H-M   'P 1'
#
loop_
_entity.id
_entity.type
_entity.pdbx_description
1 polymer ?
#
loop_
_entity_poly.entity_id
_entity_poly.type
_entity_poly.pdbx_seq_one_letter_code
_entity_poly.pdbx_strand_id
1 'polypeptide(L)'
;MADTTRYQKIGKTIKIFAVAQVALVLMLGYMAVQFQAKFQAIGMPGRFMNGVVASFVIQMLLFYPIYRFAAKEAERDLTLSTSNLSSEELKAVTKKKRMGDIVKASVFFFFGMFILQAPNTPIVLCVLYFSFVLTVLSYLQCYNFAAKKLMRQ
;
A
#
# COMPACT_ATOMS: atom_id res chain seq x y z
N MET A 1 12.90 28.03 -13.01
CA MET A 1 13.82 26.87 -12.83
C MET A 1 13.55 26.03 -11.59
N ALA A 2 12.84 26.53 -10.56
CA ALA A 2 12.53 25.74 -9.36
C ALA A 2 11.46 24.64 -9.58
N ASP A 3 10.53 24.79 -10.52
CA ASP A 3 9.49 23.77 -10.76
C ASP A 3 10.02 22.50 -11.41
N THR A 4 10.97 22.61 -12.35
CA THR A 4 11.50 21.45 -13.08
C THR A 4 12.24 20.47 -12.17
N THR A 5 13.03 20.94 -11.20
CA THR A 5 13.69 20.08 -10.19
C THR A 5 12.74 19.49 -9.16
N ARG A 6 11.53 20.05 -8.99
CA ARG A 6 10.50 19.60 -8.04
C ARG A 6 9.61 18.50 -8.59
N TYR A 7 9.13 18.64 -9.82
CA TYR A 7 8.45 17.54 -10.53
C TYR A 7 9.38 16.32 -10.71
N GLN A 8 10.69 16.55 -10.83
CA GLN A 8 11.68 15.46 -10.86
C GLN A 8 11.74 14.66 -9.55
N LYS A 9 11.57 15.29 -8.37
CA LYS A 9 11.56 14.57 -7.08
C LYS A 9 10.33 13.66 -6.95
N ILE A 10 9.15 14.18 -7.26
CA ILE A 10 7.90 13.39 -7.23
C ILE A 10 7.94 12.29 -8.31
N GLY A 11 8.48 12.59 -9.48
CA GLY A 11 8.71 11.61 -10.54
C GLY A 11 9.64 10.47 -10.11
N LYS A 12 10.70 10.76 -9.33
CA LYS A 12 11.56 9.72 -8.73
C LYS A 12 10.79 8.86 -7.74
N THR A 13 9.98 9.46 -6.85
CA THR A 13 9.13 8.72 -5.90
C THR A 13 8.18 7.77 -6.62
N ILE A 14 7.51 8.23 -7.69
CA ILE A 14 6.60 7.40 -8.49
C ILE A 14 7.33 6.23 -9.14
N LYS A 15 8.56 6.44 -9.62
CA LYS A 15 9.40 5.35 -10.17
C LYS A 15 9.75 4.32 -9.10
N ILE A 16 10.16 4.76 -7.92
CA ILE A 16 10.46 3.85 -6.79
C ILE A 16 9.21 3.03 -6.43
N PHE A 17 8.05 3.68 -6.36
CA PHE A 17 6.79 3.00 -6.08
C PHE A 17 6.41 2.01 -7.19
N ALA A 18 6.68 2.33 -8.46
CA ALA A 18 6.47 1.39 -9.57
C ALA A 18 7.36 0.15 -9.45
N VAL A 19 8.64 0.30 -9.10
CA VAL A 19 9.55 -0.83 -8.86
C VAL A 19 9.06 -1.67 -7.68
N ALA A 20 8.66 -1.02 -6.58
CA ALA A 20 8.10 -1.71 -5.42
C ALA A 20 6.81 -2.48 -5.78
N GLN A 21 5.95 -1.93 -6.64
CA GLN A 21 4.76 -2.62 -7.13
C GLN A 21 5.11 -3.90 -7.89
N VAL A 22 6.09 -3.85 -8.80
CA VAL A 22 6.55 -5.05 -9.53
C VAL A 22 7.04 -6.11 -8.55
N ALA A 23 7.86 -5.72 -7.56
CA ALA A 23 8.32 -6.64 -6.53
C ALA A 23 7.16 -7.26 -5.72
N LEU A 24 6.16 -6.46 -5.34
CA LEU A 24 4.98 -6.95 -4.62
C LEU A 24 4.11 -7.89 -5.48
N VAL A 25 3.97 -7.63 -6.78
CA VAL A 25 3.26 -8.53 -7.71
C VAL A 25 3.98 -9.87 -7.85
N LEU A 26 5.31 -9.85 -7.97
CA LEU A 26 6.12 -11.08 -7.98
C LEU A 26 5.98 -11.85 -6.65
N MET A 27 5.97 -11.12 -5.53
CA MET A 27 5.73 -11.70 -4.21
C MET A 27 4.35 -12.35 -4.12
N LEU A 28 3.28 -11.72 -4.64
CA LEU A 28 1.94 -12.33 -4.72
C LEU A 28 1.97 -13.66 -5.49
N GLY A 29 2.64 -13.69 -6.65
CA GLY A 29 2.77 -14.90 -7.45
C GLY A 29 3.51 -16.02 -6.72
N TYR A 30 4.64 -15.69 -6.08
CA TYR A 30 5.39 -16.64 -5.27
C TYR A 30 4.54 -17.21 -4.12
N MET A 31 3.82 -16.35 -3.40
CA MET A 31 2.97 -16.77 -2.30
C MET A 31 1.77 -17.60 -2.76
N ALA A 32 1.21 -17.29 -3.92
CA ALA A 32 0.15 -18.10 -4.52
C ALA A 32 0.61 -19.54 -4.78
N VAL A 33 1.79 -19.72 -5.38
CA VAL A 33 2.36 -21.06 -5.61
C VAL A 33 2.61 -21.79 -4.29
N GLN A 34 3.21 -21.11 -3.31
CA GLN A 34 3.49 -21.69 -1.99
C GLN A 34 2.22 -22.10 -1.24
N PHE A 35 1.20 -21.25 -1.20
CA PHE A 35 -0.06 -21.59 -0.55
C PHE A 35 -0.82 -22.68 -1.30
N GLN A 36 -0.85 -22.63 -2.64
CA GLN A 36 -1.47 -23.68 -3.44
C GLN A 36 -0.83 -25.05 -3.13
N ALA A 37 0.50 -25.15 -3.09
CA ALA A 37 1.20 -26.38 -2.72
C ALA A 37 0.84 -26.85 -1.30
N LYS A 38 0.79 -25.93 -0.32
CA LYS A 38 0.36 -26.24 1.05
C LYS A 38 -1.07 -26.75 1.13
N PHE A 39 -2.00 -26.14 0.40
CA PHE A 39 -3.41 -26.58 0.37
C PHE A 39 -3.58 -27.93 -0.33
N GLN A 40 -2.80 -28.20 -1.38
CA GLN A 40 -2.76 -29.51 -2.03
C GLN A 40 -2.23 -30.59 -1.08
N ALA A 41 -1.15 -30.30 -0.34
CA ALA A 41 -0.57 -31.24 0.63
C ALA A 41 -1.53 -31.63 1.77
N ILE A 42 -2.49 -30.75 2.10
CA ILE A 42 -3.49 -30.99 3.16
C ILE A 42 -4.80 -31.57 2.56
N GLY A 43 -4.82 -31.92 1.26
CA GLY A 43 -5.98 -32.52 0.60
C GLY A 43 -7.16 -31.57 0.41
N MET A 44 -6.93 -30.26 0.51
CA MET A 44 -7.98 -29.23 0.42
C MET A 44 -7.66 -28.14 -0.62
N PRO A 45 -7.41 -28.49 -1.89
CA PRO A 45 -7.00 -27.54 -2.93
C PRO A 45 -8.04 -26.41 -3.15
N GLY A 46 -9.34 -26.71 -3.04
CA GLY A 46 -10.40 -25.71 -3.23
C GLY A 46 -10.40 -24.57 -2.20
N ARG A 47 -9.84 -24.79 -1.00
CA ARG A 47 -9.80 -23.76 0.05
C ARG A 47 -8.78 -22.65 -0.23
N PHE A 48 -7.81 -22.90 -1.12
CA PHE A 48 -6.90 -21.86 -1.59
C PHE A 48 -7.66 -20.73 -2.28
N MET A 49 -8.53 -21.07 -3.23
CA MET A 49 -9.31 -20.09 -3.99
C MET A 49 -10.24 -19.28 -3.08
N ASN A 50 -10.82 -19.92 -2.06
CA ASN A 50 -11.63 -19.22 -1.06
C ASN A 50 -10.80 -18.17 -0.29
N GLY A 51 -9.54 -18.48 0.05
CA GLY A 51 -8.63 -17.52 0.66
C GLY A 51 -8.32 -16.33 -0.25
N VAL A 52 -8.05 -16.60 -1.53
CA VAL A 52 -7.82 -15.54 -2.52
C VAL A 52 -9.05 -14.65 -2.66
N VAL A 53 -10.23 -15.23 -2.84
CA VAL A 53 -11.51 -14.49 -2.95
C VAL A 53 -11.77 -13.65 -1.69
N ALA A 54 -11.57 -14.22 -0.50
CA ALA A 54 -11.75 -13.50 0.76
C ALA A 54 -10.81 -12.28 0.86
N SER A 55 -9.54 -12.41 0.47
CA SER A 55 -8.61 -11.29 0.42
C SER A 55 -9.04 -10.20 -0.56
N PHE A 56 -9.57 -10.57 -1.73
CA PHE A 56 -10.11 -9.59 -2.68
C PHE A 56 -11.34 -8.87 -2.12
N VAL A 57 -12.24 -9.55 -1.42
CA VAL A 57 -13.40 -8.93 -0.77
C VAL A 57 -12.95 -7.93 0.29
N ILE A 58 -12.00 -8.30 1.15
CA ILE A 58 -11.39 -7.39 2.13
C ILE A 58 -10.77 -6.18 1.41
N GLN A 59 -10.04 -6.43 0.31
CA GLN A 59 -9.40 -5.37 -0.45
C GLN A 59 -10.40 -4.40 -1.06
N MET A 60 -11.54 -4.88 -1.57
CA MET A 60 -12.60 -4.02 -2.10
C MET A 60 -13.20 -3.12 -1.01
N LEU A 61 -13.43 -3.67 0.19
CA LEU A 61 -13.91 -2.89 1.34
C LEU A 61 -12.90 -1.81 1.76
N LEU A 62 -11.61 -2.15 1.73
CA LEU A 62 -10.53 -1.24 2.09
C LEU A 62 -10.12 -0.27 0.97
N PHE A 63 -10.58 -0.48 -0.26
CA PHE A 63 -10.14 0.31 -1.41
C PHE A 63 -10.42 1.80 -1.25
N TYR A 64 -11.65 2.17 -0.89
CA TYR A 64 -12.04 3.58 -0.73
C TYR A 64 -11.23 4.32 0.35
N PRO A 65 -11.09 3.80 1.59
CA PRO A 65 -10.26 4.47 2.59
C PRO A 65 -8.79 4.54 2.18
N ILE A 66 -8.23 3.51 1.53
CA ILE A 66 -6.87 3.53 1.00
C ILE A 66 -6.70 4.62 -0.06
N TYR A 67 -7.62 4.70 -1.02
CA TYR A 67 -7.60 5.71 -2.07
C TYR A 67 -7.65 7.12 -1.48
N ARG A 68 -8.59 7.37 -0.56
CA ARG A 68 -8.76 8.69 0.08
C ARG A 68 -7.51 9.08 0.88
N PHE A 69 -6.89 8.13 1.57
CA PHE A 69 -5.66 8.35 2.32
C PHE A 69 -4.49 8.67 1.39
N ALA A 70 -4.28 7.85 0.37
CA ALA A 70 -3.19 8.03 -0.60
C ALA A 70 -3.32 9.33 -1.40
N ALA A 71 -4.54 9.73 -1.78
CA ALA A 71 -4.78 10.98 -2.49
C ALA A 71 -4.40 12.21 -1.65
N LYS A 72 -4.82 12.25 -0.36
CA LYS A 72 -4.44 13.32 0.56
C LYS A 72 -2.95 13.38 0.82
N GLU A 73 -2.28 12.24 0.83
CA GLU A 73 -0.83 12.16 1.01
C GLU A 73 -0.07 12.67 -0.23
N ALA A 74 -0.52 12.31 -1.43
CA ALA A 74 0.02 12.84 -2.68
C ALA A 74 -0.16 14.36 -2.79
N GLU A 75 -1.34 14.88 -2.44
CA GLU A 75 -1.62 16.32 -2.39
C GLU A 75 -0.68 17.04 -1.42
N ARG A 76 -0.52 16.48 -0.21
CA ARG A 76 0.37 17.04 0.82
C ARG A 76 1.83 17.07 0.37
N ASP A 77 2.33 16.00 -0.24
CA ASP A 77 3.71 15.94 -0.72
C ASP A 77 3.96 16.92 -1.88
N LEU A 78 2.94 17.16 -2.71
CA LEU A 78 2.95 18.20 -3.74
C LEU A 78 3.01 19.59 -3.09
N THR A 79 2.14 19.90 -2.12
CA THR A 79 2.15 21.20 -1.40
C THR A 79 3.49 21.48 -0.72
N LEU A 80 4.09 20.48 -0.07
CA LEU A 80 5.43 20.59 0.52
C LEU A 80 6.52 20.86 -0.52
N SER A 81 6.30 20.40 -1.75
CA SER A 81 7.24 20.62 -2.84
C SER A 81 7.04 22.00 -3.47
N THR A 82 5.80 22.45 -3.68
CA THR A 82 5.48 23.66 -4.48
C THR A 82 5.58 24.97 -3.70
N SER A 83 5.26 24.97 -2.40
CA SER A 83 4.97 26.20 -1.67
C SER A 83 6.16 26.73 -0.85
N ASN A 84 6.44 28.04 -0.96
CA ASN A 84 7.26 28.77 0.02
C ASN A 84 6.42 28.97 1.30
N LEU A 85 6.20 27.87 2.02
CA LEU A 85 5.36 27.85 3.22
C LEU A 85 5.99 28.71 4.32
N SER A 86 5.15 29.45 5.02
CA SER A 86 5.55 30.09 6.27
C SER A 86 5.96 29.04 7.31
N SER A 87 6.69 29.46 8.36
CA SER A 87 7.16 28.55 9.42
C SER A 87 6.01 27.86 10.17
N GLU A 88 4.84 28.50 10.26
CA GLU A 88 3.64 27.93 10.88
C GLU A 88 2.95 26.89 9.98
N GLU A 89 2.82 27.17 8.69
CA GLU A 89 2.25 26.22 7.73
C GLU A 89 3.14 24.99 7.57
N LEU A 90 4.46 25.17 7.56
CA LEU A 90 5.41 24.06 7.52
C LEU A 90 5.26 23.12 8.73
N LYS A 91 5.05 23.67 9.94
CA LYS A 91 4.76 22.88 11.14
C LYS A 91 3.45 22.09 11.00
N ALA A 92 2.40 22.73 10.51
CA ALA A 92 1.09 22.09 10.32
C ALA A 92 1.17 20.93 9.32
N VAL A 93 1.86 21.12 8.20
CA VAL A 93 2.03 20.10 7.16
C VAL A 93 2.92 18.95 7.64
N THR A 94 4.00 19.25 8.37
CA THR A 94 4.87 18.23 8.98
C THR A 94 4.13 17.38 10.02
N LYS A 95 3.26 18.00 10.84
CA LYS A 95 2.40 17.26 11.79
C LYS A 95 1.45 16.31 11.06
N LYS A 96 0.83 16.76 9.97
CA LYS A 96 -0.02 15.90 9.11
C LYS A 96 0.79 14.75 8.53
N LYS A 97 2.03 15.00 8.06
CA LYS A 97 2.94 13.98 7.54
C LYS A 97 3.23 12.89 8.56
N ARG A 98 3.64 13.30 9.77
CA ARG A 98 3.87 12.38 10.89
C ARG A 98 2.64 11.53 11.21
N MET A 99 1.44 12.11 11.19
CA MET A 99 0.20 11.35 11.40
C MET A 99 -0.02 10.29 10.30
N GLY A 100 0.28 10.62 9.05
CA GLY A 100 0.24 9.65 7.95
C GLY A 100 1.25 8.52 8.13
N ASP A 101 2.47 8.82 8.58
CA ASP A 101 3.49 7.81 8.86
C ASP A 101 3.09 6.90 10.02
N ILE A 102 2.46 7.45 11.07
CA ILE A 102 1.89 6.65 12.17
C ILE A 102 0.82 5.70 11.65
N VAL A 103 -0.12 6.19 10.83
CA VAL A 103 -1.18 5.33 10.27
C VAL A 103 -0.60 4.18 9.44
N LYS A 104 0.37 4.47 8.56
CA LYS A 104 1.06 3.42 7.78
C LYS A 104 1.74 2.43 8.71
N ALA A 105 2.51 2.91 9.69
CA ALA A 105 3.19 2.05 10.66
C ALA A 105 2.22 1.19 11.46
N SER A 106 1.07 1.73 11.87
CA SER A 106 0.01 0.98 12.56
C SER A 106 -0.57 -0.13 11.68
N VAL A 107 -0.77 0.12 10.37
CA VAL A 107 -1.22 -0.91 9.43
C VAL A 107 -0.17 -2.01 9.27
N PHE A 108 1.11 -1.65 9.11
CA PHE A 108 2.21 -2.63 9.06
C PHE A 108 2.30 -3.45 10.34
N PHE A 109 2.18 -2.80 11.50
CA PHE A 109 2.21 -3.46 12.80
C PHE A 109 1.01 -4.39 13.01
N PHE A 110 -0.18 -3.95 12.61
CA PHE A 110 -1.40 -4.76 12.65
C PHE A 110 -1.20 -6.05 11.84
N PHE A 111 -0.83 -5.96 10.57
CA PHE A 111 -0.60 -7.17 9.76
C PHE A 111 0.56 -8.01 10.29
N GLY A 112 1.66 -7.39 10.72
CA GLY A 112 2.80 -8.10 11.30
C GLY A 112 2.43 -8.92 12.54
N MET A 113 1.72 -8.32 13.49
CA MET A 113 1.25 -8.99 14.70
C MET A 113 0.27 -10.13 14.38
N PHE A 114 -0.67 -9.89 13.48
CA PHE A 114 -1.64 -10.92 13.07
C PHE A 114 -0.98 -12.07 12.34
N ILE A 115 0.05 -11.82 11.52
CA ILE A 115 0.82 -12.88 10.85
C ILE A 115 1.62 -13.70 11.88
N LEU A 116 2.25 -13.04 12.86
CA LEU A 116 3.05 -13.71 13.88
C LEU A 116 2.20 -14.54 14.86
N GLN A 117 1.00 -14.07 15.19
CA GLN A 117 0.08 -14.74 16.10
C GLN A 117 -0.95 -15.60 15.38
N ALA A 118 -0.97 -15.61 14.04
CA ALA A 118 -1.96 -16.36 13.29
C ALA A 118 -1.86 -17.85 13.64
N PRO A 119 -3.02 -18.52 13.82
CA PRO A 119 -3.01 -19.96 13.97
C PRO A 119 -2.36 -20.60 12.74
N ASN A 120 -1.72 -21.75 12.91
CA ASN A 120 -1.11 -22.55 11.81
C ASN A 120 -2.13 -23.06 10.78
N THR A 121 -3.34 -22.49 10.74
CA THR A 121 -4.36 -22.76 9.74
C THR A 121 -3.98 -22.07 8.43
N PRO A 122 -3.74 -22.81 7.33
CA PRO A 122 -3.25 -22.25 6.06
C PRO A 122 -4.15 -21.17 5.47
N ILE A 123 -5.46 -21.23 5.71
CA ILE A 123 -6.43 -20.27 5.17
C ILE A 123 -6.33 -18.90 5.81
N VAL A 124 -6.13 -18.82 7.13
CA VAL A 124 -6.00 -17.55 7.84
C VAL A 124 -4.72 -16.86 7.40
N LEU A 125 -3.61 -17.61 7.34
CA LEU A 125 -2.33 -17.10 6.84
C LEU A 125 -2.43 -16.62 5.39
N CYS A 126 -3.04 -17.43 4.51
CA CYS A 126 -3.31 -17.06 3.12
C CYS A 126 -4.04 -15.71 3.04
N VAL A 127 -5.16 -15.58 3.76
CA VAL A 127 -5.97 -14.35 3.75
C VAL A 127 -5.19 -13.16 4.27
N LEU A 128 -4.44 -13.31 5.37
CA LEU A 128 -3.66 -12.23 5.98
C LEU A 128 -2.55 -11.73 5.06
N TYR A 129 -1.75 -12.66 4.49
CA TYR A 129 -0.65 -12.26 3.61
C TYR A 129 -1.15 -11.63 2.32
N PHE A 130 -2.16 -12.20 1.67
CA PHE A 130 -2.73 -11.62 0.46
C PHE A 130 -3.34 -10.25 0.74
N SER A 131 -4.10 -10.10 1.82
CA SER A 131 -4.70 -8.80 2.20
C SER A 131 -3.63 -7.76 2.53
N PHE A 132 -2.55 -8.15 3.21
CA PHE A 132 -1.42 -7.26 3.50
C PHE A 132 -0.77 -6.75 2.22
N VAL A 133 -0.36 -7.66 1.33
CA VAL A 133 0.35 -7.29 0.10
C VAL A 133 -0.56 -6.48 -0.83
N LEU A 134 -1.84 -6.87 -0.96
CA LEU A 134 -2.83 -6.13 -1.73
C LEU A 134 -3.10 -4.73 -1.15
N THR A 135 -3.09 -4.58 0.17
CA THR A 135 -3.24 -3.27 0.85
C THR A 135 -2.07 -2.36 0.49
N VAL A 136 -0.84 -2.83 0.62
CA VAL A 136 0.37 -2.04 0.28
C VAL A 136 0.37 -1.71 -1.22
N LEU A 137 0.10 -2.70 -2.07
CA LEU A 137 0.07 -2.51 -3.52
C LEU A 137 -0.98 -1.49 -3.94
N SER A 138 -2.19 -1.57 -3.38
CA SER A 138 -3.28 -0.64 -3.66
C SER A 138 -2.96 0.77 -3.17
N TYR A 139 -2.33 0.91 -2.01
CA TYR A 139 -1.85 2.20 -1.53
C TYR A 139 -0.86 2.83 -2.52
N LEU A 140 0.15 2.08 -2.96
CA LEU A 140 1.13 2.58 -3.93
C LEU A 140 0.48 2.94 -5.28
N GLN A 141 -0.50 2.14 -5.74
CA GLN A 141 -1.23 2.40 -6.99
C GLN A 141 -2.06 3.67 -6.88
N CYS A 142 -2.81 3.83 -5.79
CA CYS A 142 -3.63 4.99 -5.53
C CYS A 142 -2.77 6.26 -5.40
N TYR A 143 -1.63 6.19 -4.71
CA TYR A 143 -0.70 7.30 -4.60
C TYR A 143 -0.15 7.70 -5.98
N ASN A 144 0.36 6.73 -6.75
CA ASN A 144 0.90 6.98 -8.08
C ASN A 144 -0.14 7.60 -9.01
N PHE A 145 -1.40 7.13 -8.94
CA PHE A 145 -2.51 7.70 -9.70
C PHE A 145 -2.82 9.14 -9.27
N ALA A 146 -2.97 9.39 -7.97
CA ALA A 146 -3.27 10.72 -7.46
C ALA A 146 -2.15 11.73 -7.76
N ALA A 147 -0.89 11.34 -7.55
CA ALA A 147 0.27 12.17 -7.84
C ALA A 147 0.36 12.49 -9.34
N LYS A 148 0.16 11.50 -10.23
CA LYS A 148 0.13 11.75 -11.69
C LYS A 148 -1.03 12.66 -12.11
N LYS A 149 -2.20 12.52 -11.49
CA LYS A 149 -3.35 13.39 -11.75
C LYS A 149 -3.04 14.83 -11.37
N LEU A 150 -2.45 15.04 -10.19
CA LEU A 150 -2.08 16.37 -9.69
C LEU A 150 -0.94 17.02 -10.47
N MET A 151 0.00 16.25 -11.03
CA MET A 151 1.07 16.80 -11.88
C MET A 151 0.62 17.19 -13.29
N ARG A 152 -0.56 16.74 -13.74
CA ARG A 152 -1.14 17.09 -15.04
C ARG A 152 -2.09 18.30 -14.96
N GLN A 153 -2.55 18.64 -13.76
CA GLN A 153 -3.29 19.87 -13.48
C GLN A 153 -2.33 21.02 -13.28
#